data_AF-A0A9P7EDK5-F1
#
_entry.id   AF-A0A9P7EDK5-F1
#
_cell.length_a   1.000
_cell.length_b   1.000
_cell.length_c   1.000
_cell.angle_alpha   90.00
_cell.angle_beta   90.00
_cell.angle_gamma   90.00
#
_symmetry.space_group_name_H-M   'P 1'
#
loop_
_entity.id
_entity.type
_entity.pdbx_description
1 polymer ?
#
loop_
_entity_poly.entity_id
_entity_poly.type
_entity_poly.pdbx_seq_one_letter_code
_entity_poly.pdbx_strand_id
1 'polypeptide(L)'
;MPQAKQGIGPGNGPPNLCPLMLSVGPNTCHTTQNPTATEDIKAMLNSVMDAMSTEAFLTSKLLCHRDQSFTLSHLTSILFHITQMSTGTPLPVIIVIHAVAFILKKHTVCEIVNTAAKQLVTTIVLQLTAQLKEALTLQVMDMQATSEHLTNSIKQISETLTPMIEMAECMHRMLKAKCEEWEDNAKVAADRIEEAVNELHLSVEEYQKSLKTLTPSLDSTQDCINQLSTQLLTTLQQITPQTSSQPTYSSIITSHLPPLASNTLFPPNTPNPNIAKKLKAALTTIHTNATPPGDIRSVTSLHNGGIVVELEFKCLASWLGSTAGKTLLEG
;
A
#
# COMPACT_ATOMS: atom_id res chain seq x y z
N MET A 1 7.01 30.44 29.76
CA MET A 1 7.14 31.33 30.93
C MET A 1 8.54 31.93 30.93
N PRO A 2 8.70 33.24 30.69
CA PRO A 2 9.99 33.91 30.79
C PRO A 2 10.13 34.60 32.15
N GLN A 3 11.24 34.37 32.85
CA GLN A 3 11.63 35.20 34.00
C GLN A 3 12.70 36.20 33.56
N ALA A 4 12.36 37.46 33.78
CA ALA A 4 13.24 38.62 33.78
C ALA A 4 13.91 38.79 35.15
N LYS A 5 15.13 39.35 35.17
CA LYS A 5 15.60 40.44 36.07
C LYS A 5 17.13 40.53 35.97
N GLN A 6 17.66 41.64 35.43
CA GLN A 6 18.02 42.89 36.11
C GLN A 6 19.33 42.80 36.90
N GLY A 7 20.24 43.73 36.62
CA GLY A 7 21.46 43.94 37.41
C GLY A 7 22.36 45.03 36.83
N ILE A 8 21.91 46.29 36.94
CA ILE A 8 22.68 47.52 36.70
C ILE A 8 23.69 47.72 37.85
N GLY A 9 24.90 48.19 37.55
CA GLY A 9 25.83 48.68 38.58
C GLY A 9 27.10 49.31 38.01
N PRO A 10 27.23 50.65 38.04
CA PRO A 10 28.35 51.40 37.45
C PRO A 10 29.45 51.70 38.48
N GLY A 11 30.61 52.14 37.99
CA GLY A 11 31.31 53.23 38.67
C GLY A 11 32.79 53.05 38.97
N ASN A 12 33.49 54.12 38.59
CA ASN A 12 34.55 54.80 39.34
C ASN A 12 36.00 54.49 38.96
N GLY A 13 36.63 55.55 38.45
CA GLY A 13 37.97 55.62 37.93
C GLY A 13 39.08 55.74 38.99
N PRO A 14 40.26 56.22 38.56
CA PRO A 14 41.55 55.91 39.17
C PRO A 14 41.90 56.88 40.31
N PRO A 15 42.89 56.52 41.15
CA PRO A 15 43.63 57.56 41.85
C PRO A 15 45.15 57.43 41.72
N ASN A 16 45.73 58.62 41.47
CA ASN A 16 46.91 59.18 42.13
C ASN A 16 48.32 58.62 41.86
N LEU A 17 48.97 59.32 40.94
CA LEU A 17 50.14 60.18 41.19
C LEU A 17 50.59 60.34 42.66
N CYS A 18 51.87 60.08 42.91
CA CYS A 18 52.67 60.64 44.00
C CYS A 18 54.18 60.61 43.61
N PRO A 19 55.04 61.41 44.25
CA PRO A 19 55.95 62.31 43.53
C PRO A 19 57.44 61.95 43.60
N LEU A 20 58.19 62.65 42.74
CA LEU A 20 59.63 62.94 42.79
C LEU A 20 60.30 62.82 44.16
N MET A 21 61.41 62.06 44.21
CA MET A 21 62.56 62.36 45.06
C MET A 21 63.82 62.31 44.20
N LEU A 22 64.49 63.47 44.12
CA LEU A 22 65.86 63.62 43.66
C LEU A 22 66.79 62.79 44.55
N SER A 23 67.77 62.12 43.93
CA SER A 23 69.03 61.79 44.60
C SER A 23 70.19 62.09 43.66
N VAL A 24 71.15 62.85 44.18
CA VAL A 24 72.24 63.54 43.50
C VAL A 24 73.54 62.75 43.66
N GLY A 25 74.19 62.48 42.52
CA GLY A 25 75.64 62.37 42.34
C GLY A 25 76.29 60.99 42.49
N PRO A 26 77.57 60.80 42.07
CA PRO A 26 78.39 61.63 41.18
C PRO A 26 79.11 60.86 40.05
N ASN A 27 79.33 61.57 38.94
CA ASN A 27 80.53 61.62 38.10
C ASN A 27 81.07 60.40 37.31
N THR A 28 81.44 60.76 36.07
CA THR A 28 82.58 60.29 35.26
C THR A 28 82.48 58.94 34.53
N CYS A 29 82.11 58.99 33.26
CA CYS A 29 83.06 58.87 32.13
C CYS A 29 82.26 58.90 30.82
N HIS A 30 82.17 60.07 30.19
CA HIS A 30 81.59 60.22 28.87
C HIS A 30 82.53 59.59 27.82
N THR A 31 82.29 58.32 27.49
CA THR A 31 82.60 57.83 26.15
C THR A 31 81.56 58.43 25.23
N THR A 32 81.98 59.28 24.30
CA THR A 32 81.16 59.85 23.23
C THR A 32 80.61 58.72 22.35
N GLN A 33 79.52 58.09 22.77
CA GLN A 33 78.65 57.37 21.84
C GLN A 33 77.91 58.44 21.06
N ASN A 34 78.11 58.46 19.73
CA ASN A 34 77.24 59.22 18.86
C ASN A 34 75.80 58.83 19.18
N PRO A 35 74.92 59.77 19.56
CA PRO A 35 73.52 59.45 19.79
C PRO A 35 72.97 58.95 18.47
N THR A 36 72.76 57.63 18.39
CA THR A 36 72.01 57.02 17.29
C THR A 36 70.71 57.79 17.17
N ALA A 37 70.47 58.40 16.01
CA ALA A 37 69.33 59.28 15.80
C ALA A 37 68.05 58.52 16.18
N THR A 38 67.14 59.16 16.91
CA THR A 38 65.90 58.56 17.38
C THR A 38 65.07 57.97 16.22
N GLU A 39 65.26 58.47 15.01
CA GLU A 39 64.69 57.94 13.77
C GLU A 39 65.28 56.58 13.37
N ASP A 40 66.58 56.35 13.51
CA ASP A 40 67.24 55.07 13.25
C ASP A 40 66.80 54.00 14.27
N ILE A 41 66.60 54.42 15.53
CA ILE A 41 66.07 53.57 16.60
C ILE A 41 64.66 53.10 16.25
N LYS A 42 63.82 54.02 15.78
CA LYS A 42 62.44 53.74 15.38
C LYS A 42 62.40 52.88 14.11
N ALA A 43 63.28 53.12 13.15
CA ALA A 43 63.39 52.33 11.92
C ALA A 43 63.81 50.89 12.19
N MET A 44 64.77 50.65 13.10
CA MET A 44 65.17 49.29 13.49
C MET A 44 64.07 48.55 14.26
N LEU A 45 63.40 49.22 15.20
CA LEU A 45 62.30 48.64 15.98
C LEU A 45 61.10 48.27 15.09
N ASN A 46 60.82 49.09 14.07
CA ASN A 46 59.77 48.84 13.08
C ASN A 46 60.14 47.76 12.04
N SER A 47 61.36 47.23 12.04
CA SER A 47 61.73 46.12 11.15
C SER A 47 61.33 44.74 11.69
N VAL A 48 60.93 44.65 12.96
CA VAL A 48 60.54 43.41 13.66
C VAL A 48 59.04 43.46 13.97
N MET A 49 58.21 43.33 12.93
CA MET A 49 56.75 43.54 13.03
C MET A 49 55.93 42.26 12.93
N ASP A 50 56.49 41.21 12.33
CA ASP A 50 55.84 39.92 12.15
C ASP A 50 56.82 38.77 12.43
N ALA A 51 56.31 37.53 12.47
CA ALA A 51 57.13 36.39 12.83
C ALA A 51 58.27 36.15 11.82
N MET A 52 58.01 36.39 10.53
CA MET A 52 58.98 36.16 9.46
C MET A 52 60.14 37.15 9.52
N SER A 53 59.84 38.44 9.70
CA SER A 53 60.82 39.51 9.88
C SER A 53 61.62 39.35 11.17
N THR A 54 60.97 38.85 12.22
CA THR A 54 61.61 38.53 13.50
C THR A 54 62.62 37.39 13.37
N GLU A 55 62.22 36.29 12.71
CA GLU A 55 63.10 35.14 12.46
C GLU A 55 64.29 35.57 11.57
N ALA A 56 64.02 36.32 10.50
CA ALA A 56 65.06 36.86 9.62
C ALA A 56 66.03 37.79 10.37
N PHE A 57 65.54 38.61 11.30
CA PHE A 57 66.36 39.48 12.13
C PHE A 57 67.29 38.67 13.05
N LEU A 58 66.77 37.67 13.76
CA LEU A 58 67.56 36.83 14.67
C LEU A 58 68.63 36.01 13.91
N THR A 59 68.28 35.49 12.72
CA THR A 59 69.26 34.82 11.85
C THR A 59 70.32 35.78 11.32
N SER A 60 69.94 37.01 10.94
CA SER A 60 70.89 38.02 10.44
C SER A 60 71.92 38.46 11.50
N LYS A 61 71.52 38.42 12.78
CA LYS A 61 72.40 38.71 13.92
C LYS A 61 73.21 37.49 14.37
N LEU A 62 73.13 36.37 13.65
CA LEU A 62 73.78 35.10 13.96
C LEU A 62 73.42 34.55 15.35
N LEU A 63 72.30 35.01 15.90
CA LEU A 63 71.80 34.52 17.18
C LEU A 63 71.09 33.17 17.00
N CYS A 64 70.67 32.84 15.77
CA CYS A 64 70.09 31.56 15.39
C CYS A 64 70.58 31.12 14.00
N HIS A 65 70.65 29.80 13.78
CA HIS A 65 70.92 29.23 12.46
C HIS A 65 69.64 29.22 11.62
N ARG A 66 69.77 29.47 10.31
CA ARG A 66 68.64 29.61 9.36
C ARG A 66 67.71 28.38 9.32
N ASP A 67 68.23 27.20 9.64
CA ASP A 67 67.48 25.92 9.54
C ASP A 67 67.09 25.32 10.90
N GLN A 68 67.32 26.04 12.00
CA GLN A 68 66.99 25.56 13.34
C GLN A 68 65.63 26.10 13.80
N SER A 69 64.72 25.22 14.24
CA SER A 69 63.44 25.65 14.81
C SER A 69 63.64 26.35 16.16
N PHE A 70 62.93 27.48 16.35
CA PHE A 70 62.97 28.27 17.58
C PHE A 70 62.20 27.56 18.70
N THR A 71 62.88 26.65 19.41
CA THR A 71 62.31 26.00 20.59
C THR A 71 62.28 26.95 21.79
N LEU A 72 61.34 26.73 22.72
CA LEU A 72 61.25 27.53 23.96
C LEU A 72 62.57 27.54 24.75
N SER A 73 63.28 26.41 24.79
CA SER A 73 64.60 26.29 25.43
C SER A 73 65.65 27.18 24.77
N HIS A 74 65.67 27.20 23.43
CA HIS A 74 66.58 28.06 22.65
C HIS A 74 66.30 29.54 22.93
N LEU A 75 65.03 29.97 22.86
CA LEU A 75 64.64 31.36 23.11
C LEU A 75 64.91 31.82 24.55
N THR A 76 64.70 30.94 25.53
CA THR A 76 65.01 31.21 26.95
C THR A 76 66.51 31.35 27.17
N SER A 77 67.32 30.52 26.50
CA SER A 77 68.78 30.63 26.52
C SER A 77 69.27 31.96 25.94
N ILE A 78 68.71 32.41 24.82
CA ILE A 78 69.03 33.73 24.23
C ILE A 78 68.70 34.87 25.21
N LEU A 79 67.50 34.87 25.80
CA LEU A 79 67.13 35.88 26.79
C LEU A 79 68.03 35.83 28.03
N PHE A 80 68.35 34.63 28.51
CA PHE A 80 69.23 34.43 29.65
C PHE A 80 70.63 34.99 29.38
N HIS A 81 71.23 34.69 28.23
CA HIS A 81 72.53 35.24 27.83
C HIS A 81 72.49 36.77 27.67
N ILE A 82 71.40 37.32 27.14
CA ILE A 82 71.17 38.77 27.07
C ILE A 82 71.14 39.42 28.45
N THR A 83 70.44 38.80 29.41
CA THR A 83 70.35 39.34 30.79
C THR A 83 71.66 39.30 31.55
N GLN A 84 72.62 38.46 31.14
CA GLN A 84 73.96 38.40 31.73
C GLN A 84 74.90 39.50 31.25
N MET A 85 74.55 40.26 30.22
CA MET A 85 75.33 41.42 29.78
C MET A 85 75.07 42.61 30.73
N SER A 86 75.88 42.73 31.78
CA SER A 86 75.69 43.77 32.81
C SER A 86 76.11 45.17 32.34
N THR A 87 75.30 46.16 32.74
CA THR A 87 75.42 47.64 32.59
C THR A 87 75.04 48.23 31.23
N GLY A 88 73.82 48.80 31.20
CA GLY A 88 73.28 49.60 30.10
C GLY A 88 72.88 48.77 28.89
N THR A 89 71.61 48.32 28.82
CA THR A 89 71.09 47.48 27.74
C THR A 89 71.22 48.19 26.40
N PRO A 90 72.16 47.80 25.52
CA PRO A 90 72.31 48.46 24.24
C PRO A 90 71.05 48.26 23.41
N LEU A 91 70.68 49.24 22.59
CA LEU A 91 69.49 49.16 21.75
C LEU A 91 69.37 47.84 20.93
N PRO A 92 70.44 47.27 20.34
CA PRO A 92 70.37 45.97 19.68
C PRO A 92 69.84 44.85 20.58
N VAL A 93 70.14 44.89 21.88
CA VAL A 93 69.68 43.90 22.86
C VAL A 93 68.19 44.05 23.12
N ILE A 94 67.67 45.29 23.18
CA ILE A 94 66.23 45.56 23.31
C ILE A 94 65.45 45.00 22.11
N ILE A 95 65.98 45.15 20.90
CA ILE A 95 65.34 44.63 19.68
C ILE A 95 65.33 43.10 19.67
N VAL A 96 66.39 42.45 20.16
CA VAL A 96 66.42 40.99 20.30
C VAL A 96 65.44 40.50 21.37
N ILE A 97 65.30 41.22 22.49
CA ILE A 97 64.29 40.89 23.51
C ILE A 97 62.87 41.00 22.93
N HIS A 98 62.58 42.06 22.16
CA HIS A 98 61.29 42.20 21.47
C HIS A 98 61.04 41.08 20.45
N ALA A 99 62.06 40.73 19.67
CA ALA A 99 62.01 39.61 18.73
C ALA A 99 61.69 38.28 19.43
N VAL A 100 62.40 37.96 20.51
CA VAL A 100 62.15 36.74 21.27
C VAL A 100 60.77 36.76 21.94
N ALA A 101 60.34 37.88 22.51
CA ALA A 101 59.00 38.02 23.08
C ALA A 101 57.88 37.82 22.04
N PHE A 102 58.10 38.28 20.80
CA PHE A 102 57.16 38.08 19.70
C PHE A 102 57.04 36.60 19.28
N ILE A 103 58.18 35.89 19.18
CA ILE A 103 58.18 34.45 18.87
C ILE A 103 57.59 33.63 20.03
N LEU A 104 57.90 33.97 21.28
CA LEU A 104 57.30 33.32 22.46
C LEU A 104 55.78 33.49 22.48
N LYS A 105 55.26 34.69 22.19
CA LYS A 105 53.82 34.94 22.08
C LYS A 105 53.16 34.03 21.02
N LYS A 106 53.81 33.83 19.87
CA LYS A 106 53.35 32.88 18.83
C LYS A 106 53.40 31.43 19.32
N HIS A 107 54.45 31.02 20.04
CA HIS A 107 54.58 29.68 20.60
C HIS A 107 53.49 29.38 21.65
N THR A 108 53.10 30.37 22.48
CA THR A 108 51.98 30.23 23.41
C THR A 108 50.66 30.02 22.69
N VAL A 109 50.42 30.74 21.58
CA VAL A 109 49.23 30.53 20.73
C VAL A 109 49.22 29.11 20.14
N CYS A 110 50.37 28.62 19.65
CA CYS A 110 50.48 27.25 19.12
C CYS A 110 50.25 26.17 20.19
N GLU A 111 50.79 26.32 21.40
CA GLU A 111 50.57 25.37 22.50
C GLU A 111 49.12 25.36 22.98
N ILE A 112 48.47 26.53 23.03
CA ILE A 112 47.03 26.64 23.32
C ILE A 112 46.21 25.94 22.23
N VAL A 113 46.54 26.16 20.94
CA VAL A 113 45.87 25.48 19.82
C VAL A 113 46.09 23.97 19.86
N ASN A 114 47.29 23.50 20.18
CA ASN A 114 47.60 22.07 20.28
C ASN A 114 46.87 21.43 21.47
N THR A 115 46.82 22.11 22.61
CA THR A 115 46.08 21.66 23.80
C THR A 115 44.58 21.64 23.54
N ALA A 116 44.04 22.68 22.90
CA ALA A 116 42.64 22.74 22.51
C ALA A 116 42.29 21.65 21.48
N ALA A 117 43.14 21.39 20.49
CA ALA A 117 42.97 20.30 19.53
C ALA A 117 43.00 18.93 20.21
N LYS A 118 43.94 18.70 21.12
CA LYS A 118 43.98 17.47 21.93
C LYS A 118 42.72 17.31 22.77
N GLN A 119 42.26 18.36 23.43
CA GLN A 119 41.04 18.34 24.25
C GLN A 119 39.79 18.13 23.39
N LEU A 120 39.74 18.71 22.19
CA LEU A 120 38.66 18.51 21.22
C LEU A 120 38.62 17.04 20.79
N VAL A 121 39.77 16.46 20.44
CA VAL A 121 39.87 15.04 20.04
C VAL A 121 39.50 14.13 21.22
N THR A 122 40.07 14.34 22.40
CA THR A 122 39.80 13.45 23.55
C THR A 122 38.39 13.60 24.08
N THR A 123 37.80 14.79 24.06
CA THR A 123 36.46 15.00 24.66
C THR A 123 35.37 14.79 23.63
N ILE A 124 35.43 15.48 22.49
CA ILE A 124 34.33 15.48 21.52
C ILE A 124 34.30 14.17 20.74
N VAL A 125 35.45 13.64 20.30
CA VAL A 125 35.44 12.37 19.54
C VAL A 125 35.00 11.22 20.42
N LEU A 126 35.44 11.15 21.68
CA LEU A 126 34.98 10.11 22.60
C LEU A 126 33.49 10.24 22.91
N GLN A 127 32.99 11.45 23.15
CA GLN A 127 31.57 11.68 23.42
C GLN A 127 30.70 11.35 22.19
N LEU A 128 31.10 11.80 21.01
CA LEU A 128 30.38 11.51 19.76
C LEU A 128 30.38 10.01 19.46
N THR A 129 31.50 9.32 19.70
CA THR A 129 31.60 7.87 19.52
C THR A 129 30.68 7.12 20.49
N ALA A 130 30.61 7.56 21.76
CA ALA A 130 29.72 6.96 22.75
C ALA A 130 28.24 7.16 22.38
N GLN A 131 27.85 8.39 22.01
CA GLN A 131 26.49 8.70 21.58
C GLN A 131 26.09 7.93 20.31
N LEU A 132 27.00 7.85 19.32
CA LEU A 132 26.75 7.09 18.10
C LEU A 132 26.58 5.59 18.40
N LYS A 133 27.41 5.04 19.30
CA LYS A 133 27.31 3.64 19.73
C LYS A 133 25.98 3.36 20.43
N GLU A 134 25.53 4.24 21.31
CA GLU A 134 24.25 4.11 22.01
C GLU A 134 23.07 4.18 21.03
N ALA A 135 23.06 5.19 20.16
CA ALA A 135 22.03 5.35 19.14
C ALA A 135 21.94 4.15 18.19
N LEU A 136 23.09 3.64 17.73
CA LEU A 136 23.15 2.45 16.88
C LEU A 136 22.67 1.20 17.63
N THR A 137 23.01 1.06 18.92
CA THR A 137 22.55 -0.07 19.73
C THR A 137 21.02 -0.05 19.89
N LEU A 138 20.45 1.12 20.17
CA LEU A 138 19.01 1.29 20.28
C LEU A 138 18.31 0.96 18.95
N GLN A 139 18.85 1.42 17.83
CA GLN A 139 18.31 1.13 16.50
C GLN A 139 18.37 -0.35 16.15
N VAL A 140 19.46 -1.05 16.50
CA VAL A 140 19.59 -2.50 16.28
C VAL A 140 18.57 -3.28 17.11
N MET A 141 18.33 -2.87 18.37
CA MET A 141 17.32 -3.50 19.21
C MET A 141 15.90 -3.33 18.65
N ASP A 142 15.57 -2.15 18.14
CA ASP A 142 14.26 -1.88 17.53
C ASP A 142 14.07 -2.67 16.22
N MET A 143 15.10 -2.74 15.37
CA MET A 143 15.10 -3.60 14.19
C MET A 143 14.95 -5.07 14.55
N GLN A 144 15.61 -5.55 15.60
CA GLN A 144 15.50 -6.92 16.05
C GLN A 144 14.08 -7.24 16.55
N ALA A 145 13.50 -6.38 17.39
CA ALA A 145 12.13 -6.54 17.87
C ALA A 145 11.12 -6.56 16.72
N THR A 146 11.30 -5.67 15.73
CA THR A 146 10.47 -5.64 14.52
C THR A 146 10.63 -6.91 13.69
N SER A 147 11.86 -7.42 13.56
CA SER A 147 12.13 -8.67 12.86
C SER A 147 11.46 -9.87 13.53
N GLU A 148 11.55 -9.98 14.87
CA GLU A 148 10.91 -11.04 15.64
C GLU A 148 9.38 -10.98 15.51
N HIS A 149 8.80 -9.78 15.56
CA HIS A 149 7.37 -9.57 15.32
C HIS A 149 6.94 -10.03 13.92
N LEU A 150 7.73 -9.72 12.88
CA LEU A 150 7.45 -10.16 11.52
C LEU A 150 7.54 -11.69 11.39
N THR A 151 8.54 -12.33 12.00
CA THR A 151 8.66 -13.79 12.01
C THR A 151 7.46 -14.45 12.68
N ASN A 152 7.00 -13.92 13.82
CA ASN A 152 5.82 -14.43 14.51
C ASN A 152 4.53 -14.25 13.67
N SER A 153 4.40 -13.10 12.99
CA SER A 153 3.27 -12.83 12.10
C SER A 153 3.25 -13.80 10.90
N ILE A 154 4.40 -14.05 10.27
CA ILE A 154 4.53 -15.02 9.18
C ILE A 154 4.15 -16.42 9.66
N LYS A 155 4.60 -16.82 10.86
CA LYS A 155 4.26 -18.11 11.45
C LYS A 155 2.74 -18.24 11.68
N GLN A 156 2.10 -17.22 12.25
CA GLN A 156 0.65 -17.21 12.49
C GLN A 156 -0.15 -17.29 11.17
N ILE A 157 0.27 -16.55 10.15
CA ILE A 157 -0.32 -16.61 8.80
C ILE A 157 -0.19 -18.02 8.23
N SER A 158 0.99 -18.63 8.32
CA SER A 158 1.23 -20.01 7.85
C SER A 158 0.34 -21.03 8.55
N GLU A 159 0.25 -20.95 9.88
CA GLU A 159 -0.60 -21.84 10.71
C GLU A 159 -2.09 -21.67 10.41
N THR A 160 -2.51 -20.48 9.97
CA THR A 160 -3.92 -20.20 9.62
C THR A 160 -4.24 -20.63 8.18
N LEU A 161 -3.36 -20.35 7.21
CA LEU A 161 -3.64 -20.65 5.80
C LEU A 161 -3.52 -22.14 5.47
N THR A 162 -2.59 -22.86 6.09
CA THR A 162 -2.39 -24.30 5.81
C THR A 162 -3.69 -25.11 5.95
N PRO A 163 -4.42 -25.09 7.08
CA PRO A 163 -5.66 -25.84 7.22
C PRO A 163 -6.78 -25.33 6.31
N MET A 164 -6.79 -24.04 5.97
CA MET A 164 -7.77 -23.49 5.01
C MET A 164 -7.55 -24.02 3.59
N ILE A 165 -6.28 -24.14 3.17
CA ILE A 165 -5.91 -24.74 1.89
C ILE A 165 -6.31 -26.21 1.86
N GLU A 166 -5.97 -26.98 2.91
CA GLU A 166 -6.34 -28.40 3.00
C GLU A 166 -7.88 -28.60 2.98
N MET A 167 -8.63 -27.73 3.66
CA MET A 167 -10.10 -27.74 3.62
C MET A 167 -10.65 -27.42 2.23
N ALA A 168 -10.07 -26.42 1.54
CA ALA A 168 -10.46 -26.08 0.18
C ALA A 168 -10.19 -27.23 -0.80
N GLU A 169 -9.04 -27.89 -0.69
CA GLU A 169 -8.70 -29.09 -1.48
C GLU A 169 -9.62 -30.27 -1.16
N CYS A 170 -10.02 -30.44 0.10
CA CYS A 170 -11.00 -31.45 0.51
C CYS A 170 -12.37 -31.20 -0.14
N MET A 171 -12.88 -29.97 -0.04
CA MET A 171 -14.15 -29.58 -0.68
C MET A 171 -14.09 -29.72 -2.20
N HIS A 172 -12.97 -29.35 -2.83
CA HIS A 172 -12.78 -29.52 -4.27
C HIS A 172 -12.85 -30.99 -4.69
N ARG A 173 -12.17 -31.89 -3.96
CA ARG A 173 -12.24 -33.34 -4.22
C ARG A 173 -13.66 -33.89 -4.06
N MET A 174 -14.38 -33.47 -3.03
CA MET A 174 -15.78 -33.89 -2.82
C MET A 174 -16.69 -33.42 -3.96
N LEU A 175 -16.55 -32.16 -4.39
CA LEU A 175 -17.33 -31.62 -5.51
C LEU A 175 -17.01 -32.34 -6.82
N LYS A 176 -15.74 -32.63 -7.08
CA LYS A 176 -15.31 -33.38 -8.27
C LYS A 176 -15.94 -34.78 -8.31
N ALA A 177 -15.88 -35.53 -7.21
CA ALA A 177 -16.49 -36.86 -7.13
C ALA A 177 -18.02 -36.82 -7.36
N LYS A 178 -18.69 -35.78 -6.83
CA LYS A 178 -20.13 -35.61 -7.04
C LYS A 178 -20.50 -35.28 -8.48
N CYS A 179 -19.66 -34.49 -9.17
CA CYS A 179 -19.85 -34.22 -10.59
C CYS A 179 -19.69 -35.48 -11.44
N GLU A 180 -18.67 -36.31 -11.14
CA GLU A 180 -18.46 -37.60 -11.81
C GLU A 180 -19.67 -38.54 -11.59
N GLU A 181 -20.20 -38.62 -10.36
CA GLU A 181 -21.41 -39.39 -10.06
C GLU A 181 -22.64 -38.90 -10.84
N TRP A 182 -22.82 -37.59 -10.96
CA TRP A 182 -23.92 -37.02 -11.75
C TRP A 182 -23.76 -37.26 -13.25
N GLU A 183 -22.54 -37.22 -13.77
CA GLU A 183 -22.24 -37.53 -15.17
C GLU A 183 -22.56 -39.00 -15.49
N ASP A 184 -22.15 -39.93 -14.63
CA ASP A 184 -22.47 -41.34 -14.76
C ASP A 184 -23.98 -41.60 -14.70
N ASN A 185 -24.68 -40.96 -13.75
CA ASN A 185 -26.14 -41.07 -13.65
C ASN A 185 -26.86 -40.50 -14.89
N ALA A 186 -26.37 -39.38 -15.43
CA ALA A 186 -26.92 -38.78 -16.65
C ALA A 186 -26.72 -39.71 -17.86
N LYS A 187 -25.56 -40.37 -17.95
CA LYS A 187 -25.27 -41.36 -19.00
C LYS A 187 -26.22 -42.56 -18.91
N VAL A 188 -26.42 -43.13 -17.72
CA VAL A 188 -27.38 -44.24 -17.51
C VAL A 188 -28.80 -43.82 -17.87
N ALA A 189 -29.20 -42.59 -17.53
CA ALA A 189 -30.52 -42.08 -17.90
C ALA A 189 -30.67 -41.91 -19.41
N ALA A 190 -29.63 -41.42 -20.10
CA ALA A 190 -29.61 -41.29 -21.56
C ALA A 190 -29.73 -42.67 -22.24
N ASP A 191 -28.96 -43.65 -21.79
CA ASP A 191 -28.99 -45.03 -22.33
C ASP A 191 -30.40 -45.64 -22.19
N ARG A 192 -31.08 -45.43 -21.05
CA ARG A 192 -32.46 -45.92 -20.82
C ARG A 192 -33.48 -45.21 -21.71
N ILE A 193 -33.30 -43.91 -21.95
CA ILE A 193 -34.18 -43.16 -22.86
C ILE A 193 -33.99 -43.67 -24.29
N GLU A 194 -32.74 -43.91 -24.70
CA GLU A 194 -32.44 -44.49 -26.02
C GLU A 194 -33.08 -45.87 -26.19
N GLU A 195 -32.97 -46.75 -25.19
CA GLU A 195 -33.61 -48.06 -25.19
C GLU A 195 -35.14 -47.95 -25.32
N ALA A 196 -35.79 -47.11 -24.50
CA ALA A 196 -37.24 -46.91 -24.55
C ALA A 196 -37.72 -46.33 -25.89
N VAL A 197 -36.94 -45.43 -26.49
CA VAL A 197 -37.24 -44.88 -27.83
C VAL A 197 -37.14 -45.97 -28.89
N ASN A 198 -36.13 -46.85 -28.81
CA ASN A 198 -35.99 -47.98 -29.73
C ASN A 198 -37.14 -48.98 -29.60
N GLU A 199 -37.57 -49.31 -28.37
CA GLU A 199 -38.74 -50.17 -28.13
C GLU A 199 -40.03 -49.55 -28.69
N LEU A 200 -40.26 -48.25 -28.43
CA LEU A 200 -41.42 -47.54 -28.96
C LEU A 200 -41.41 -47.51 -30.50
N HIS A 201 -40.25 -47.30 -31.10
CA HIS A 201 -40.09 -47.32 -32.56
C HIS A 201 -40.48 -48.67 -33.14
N LEU A 202 -39.98 -49.78 -32.58
CA LEU A 202 -40.34 -51.13 -33.00
C LEU A 202 -41.85 -51.40 -32.85
N SER A 203 -42.47 -50.95 -31.76
CA SER A 203 -43.91 -51.07 -31.54
C SER A 203 -44.72 -50.30 -32.58
N VAL A 204 -44.30 -49.06 -32.91
CA VAL A 204 -44.94 -48.25 -33.96
C VAL A 204 -44.82 -48.91 -35.33
N GLU A 205 -43.68 -49.49 -35.66
CA GLU A 205 -43.49 -50.24 -36.91
C GLU A 205 -44.41 -51.47 -36.98
N GLU A 206 -44.58 -52.19 -35.86
CA GLU A 206 -45.49 -53.34 -35.77
C GLU A 206 -46.96 -52.93 -35.97
N TYR A 207 -47.40 -51.84 -35.33
CA TYR A 207 -48.74 -51.30 -35.53
C TYR A 207 -48.95 -50.81 -36.96
N GLN A 208 -47.95 -50.14 -37.56
CA GLN A 208 -48.01 -49.72 -38.95
C GLN A 208 -48.14 -50.91 -39.89
N LYS A 209 -47.42 -52.01 -39.62
CA LYS A 209 -47.53 -53.26 -40.38
C LYS A 209 -48.92 -53.89 -40.23
N SER A 210 -49.44 -53.97 -39.01
CA SER A 210 -50.79 -54.48 -38.72
C SER A 210 -51.87 -53.65 -39.41
N LEU A 211 -51.75 -52.32 -39.38
CA LEU A 211 -52.65 -51.40 -40.07
C LEU A 211 -52.64 -51.63 -41.58
N LYS A 212 -51.45 -51.75 -42.19
CA LYS A 212 -51.29 -52.06 -43.62
C LYS A 212 -51.96 -53.38 -44.01
N THR A 213 -51.95 -54.38 -43.11
CA THR A 213 -52.65 -55.66 -43.37
C THR A 213 -54.16 -55.57 -43.21
N LEU A 214 -54.68 -54.63 -42.40
CA LEU A 214 -56.11 -54.44 -42.18
C LEU A 214 -56.78 -53.63 -43.30
N THR A 215 -56.04 -52.69 -43.93
CA THR A 215 -56.55 -51.81 -44.99
C THR A 215 -57.32 -52.56 -46.09
N PRO A 216 -56.81 -53.66 -46.69
CA PRO A 216 -57.55 -54.38 -47.73
C PRO A 216 -58.86 -55.02 -47.24
N SER A 217 -58.93 -55.41 -45.96
CA SER A 217 -60.14 -55.98 -45.36
C SER A 217 -61.22 -54.91 -45.17
N LEU A 218 -60.83 -53.70 -44.77
CA LEU A 218 -61.71 -52.55 -44.67
C LEU A 218 -62.24 -52.14 -46.04
N ASP A 219 -61.36 -52.07 -47.05
CA ASP A 219 -61.73 -51.76 -48.43
C ASP A 219 -62.75 -52.79 -48.97
N SER A 220 -62.49 -54.08 -48.76
CA SER A 220 -63.42 -55.16 -49.13
C SER A 220 -64.78 -55.05 -48.42
N THR A 221 -64.78 -54.70 -47.14
CA THR A 221 -66.03 -54.51 -46.37
C THR A 221 -66.82 -53.31 -46.89
N GLN A 222 -66.13 -52.20 -47.21
CA GLN A 222 -66.75 -51.01 -47.77
C GLN A 222 -67.34 -51.29 -49.16
N ASP A 223 -66.62 -52.04 -50.01
CA ASP A 223 -67.12 -52.48 -51.31
C ASP A 223 -68.39 -53.33 -51.19
N CYS A 224 -68.43 -54.24 -50.22
CA CYS A 224 -69.63 -55.04 -49.93
C CYS A 224 -70.81 -54.17 -49.48
N ILE A 225 -70.58 -53.20 -48.58
CA ILE A 225 -71.63 -52.25 -48.16
C ILE A 225 -72.15 -51.44 -49.34
N ASN A 226 -71.24 -50.95 -50.21
CA ASN A 226 -71.63 -50.21 -51.41
C ASN A 226 -72.49 -51.06 -52.37
N GLN A 227 -72.16 -52.34 -52.52
CA GLN A 227 -72.97 -53.29 -53.29
C GLN A 227 -74.36 -53.51 -52.67
N LEU A 228 -74.45 -53.68 -51.35
CA LEU A 228 -75.74 -53.82 -50.66
C LEU A 228 -76.58 -52.54 -50.77
N SER A 229 -75.95 -51.37 -50.61
CA SER A 229 -76.65 -50.09 -50.73
C SER A 229 -77.22 -49.88 -52.13
N THR A 230 -76.49 -50.27 -53.19
CA THR A 230 -76.97 -50.17 -54.57
C THR A 230 -78.10 -51.17 -54.86
N GLN A 231 -78.10 -52.35 -54.23
CA GLN A 231 -79.22 -53.31 -54.28
C GLN A 231 -80.47 -52.79 -53.56
N LEU A 232 -80.33 -52.15 -52.40
CA LEU A 232 -81.46 -51.62 -51.65
C LEU A 232 -82.07 -50.38 -52.34
N LEU A 233 -81.25 -49.47 -52.86
CA LEU A 233 -81.75 -48.29 -53.59
C LEU A 233 -82.46 -48.65 -54.90
N THR A 234 -82.06 -49.73 -55.57
CA THR A 234 -82.79 -50.22 -56.75
C THR A 234 -84.16 -50.84 -56.40
N THR A 235 -84.41 -51.16 -55.12
CA THR A 235 -85.67 -51.75 -54.64
C THR A 235 -86.67 -50.72 -54.09
N LEU A 236 -86.23 -49.49 -53.81
CA LEU A 236 -87.05 -48.41 -53.24
C LEU A 236 -87.04 -47.15 -54.12
N GLN A 237 -87.71 -47.22 -55.28
CA GLN A 237 -88.21 -46.03 -55.96
C GLN A 237 -89.66 -45.75 -55.55
N GLN A 238 -89.86 -45.07 -54.42
CA GLN A 238 -90.76 -43.91 -54.34
C GLN A 238 -90.69 -43.23 -52.97
N ILE A 239 -90.65 -41.89 -53.00
CA ILE A 239 -90.86 -40.89 -51.94
C ILE A 239 -89.58 -40.13 -51.47
N THR A 240 -89.35 -39.01 -52.17
CA THR A 240 -89.07 -37.61 -51.73
C THR A 240 -88.16 -37.29 -50.51
N PRO A 241 -87.28 -36.26 -50.60
CA PRO A 241 -86.23 -36.01 -49.60
C PRO A 241 -86.62 -35.00 -48.51
N GLN A 242 -86.10 -35.21 -47.28
CA GLN A 242 -86.04 -34.19 -46.24
C GLN A 242 -84.63 -34.11 -45.63
N THR A 243 -84.14 -32.88 -45.59
CA THR A 243 -82.83 -32.41 -45.12
C THR A 243 -82.62 -32.69 -43.63
N SER A 244 -81.57 -33.45 -43.29
CA SER A 244 -81.07 -33.65 -41.93
C SER A 244 -79.77 -32.85 -41.75
N SER A 245 -79.82 -31.91 -40.81
CA SER A 245 -78.71 -31.05 -40.40
C SER A 245 -77.65 -31.86 -39.65
N GLN A 246 -76.47 -31.96 -40.24
CA GLN A 246 -75.29 -32.60 -39.67
C GLN A 246 -74.64 -31.66 -38.63
N PRO A 247 -74.46 -32.05 -37.36
CA PRO A 247 -73.69 -31.26 -36.40
C PRO A 247 -72.19 -31.42 -36.70
N THR A 248 -71.52 -30.30 -36.95
CA THR A 248 -70.08 -30.25 -37.24
C THR A 248 -69.26 -30.49 -35.98
N TYR A 249 -68.37 -31.49 -36.02
CA TYR A 249 -67.51 -31.99 -34.94
C TYR A 249 -66.42 -30.99 -34.43
N SER A 250 -66.41 -29.75 -34.92
CA SER A 250 -65.30 -28.79 -34.73
C SER A 250 -65.38 -27.93 -33.46
N SER A 251 -66.41 -28.09 -32.61
CA SER A 251 -66.64 -27.25 -31.43
C SER A 251 -66.01 -27.77 -30.11
N ILE A 252 -65.40 -28.96 -30.10
CA ILE A 252 -65.09 -29.68 -28.83
C ILE A 252 -63.63 -29.51 -28.36
N ILE A 253 -62.70 -29.01 -29.19
CA ILE A 253 -61.27 -29.14 -28.88
C ILE A 253 -60.64 -27.92 -28.17
N THR A 254 -61.31 -26.77 -28.07
CA THR A 254 -60.71 -25.55 -27.43
C THR A 254 -61.02 -25.37 -25.94
N SER A 255 -61.79 -26.25 -25.28
CA SER A 255 -62.22 -26.09 -23.88
C SER A 255 -61.48 -26.94 -22.84
N HIS A 256 -60.42 -27.68 -23.19
CA HIS A 256 -59.80 -28.67 -22.30
C HIS A 256 -58.47 -28.22 -21.66
N LEU A 257 -58.46 -27.03 -21.04
CA LEU A 257 -57.61 -26.79 -19.87
C LEU A 257 -58.51 -26.36 -18.71
N PRO A 258 -58.72 -27.20 -17.68
CA PRO A 258 -59.56 -26.84 -16.56
C PRO A 258 -58.95 -25.65 -15.81
N PRO A 259 -59.69 -24.55 -15.59
CA PRO A 259 -59.23 -23.47 -14.75
C PRO A 259 -59.13 -23.98 -13.31
N LEU A 260 -57.94 -23.93 -12.72
CA LEU A 260 -57.73 -24.26 -11.31
C LEU A 260 -58.35 -23.14 -10.47
N ALA A 261 -59.61 -23.33 -10.08
CA ALA A 261 -60.39 -22.38 -9.31
C ALA A 261 -59.97 -22.40 -7.83
N SER A 262 -59.13 -21.44 -7.44
CA SER A 262 -59.21 -20.65 -6.20
C SER A 262 -57.83 -20.07 -5.90
N ASN A 263 -57.78 -18.77 -5.59
CA ASN A 263 -56.57 -18.00 -5.22
C ASN A 263 -55.76 -17.41 -6.39
N THR A 264 -56.42 -16.68 -7.29
CA THR A 264 -55.70 -15.77 -8.19
C THR A 264 -55.11 -14.60 -7.37
N LEU A 265 -53.78 -14.54 -7.28
CA LEU A 265 -53.02 -13.49 -6.55
C LEU A 265 -53.34 -12.05 -7.01
N PHE A 266 -53.83 -11.91 -8.25
CA PHE A 266 -54.26 -10.64 -8.83
C PHE A 266 -55.68 -10.78 -9.38
N PRO A 267 -56.57 -9.79 -9.15
CA PRO A 267 -57.89 -9.77 -9.77
C PRO A 267 -57.80 -9.81 -11.30
N PRO A 268 -58.76 -10.48 -11.98
CA PRO A 268 -58.86 -10.42 -13.43
C PRO A 268 -58.97 -8.94 -13.87
N ASN A 269 -58.21 -8.57 -14.90
CA ASN A 269 -58.05 -7.21 -15.42
C ASN A 269 -57.13 -6.25 -14.61
N THR A 270 -56.29 -6.77 -13.71
CA THR A 270 -55.24 -5.93 -13.11
C THR A 270 -54.23 -5.48 -14.19
N PRO A 271 -53.98 -4.16 -14.37
CA PRO A 271 -53.02 -3.69 -15.37
C PRO A 271 -51.59 -4.20 -15.10
N ASN A 272 -50.87 -4.64 -16.14
CA ASN A 272 -49.49 -5.15 -16.03
C ASN A 272 -48.55 -4.24 -15.21
N PRO A 273 -48.60 -2.90 -15.30
CA PRO A 273 -47.76 -2.03 -14.47
C PRO A 273 -47.99 -2.19 -12.96
N ASN A 274 -49.24 -2.45 -12.55
CA ASN A 274 -49.58 -2.66 -11.15
C ASN A 274 -49.11 -4.03 -10.66
N ILE A 275 -49.18 -5.05 -11.52
CA ILE A 275 -48.65 -6.39 -11.23
C ILE A 275 -47.12 -6.30 -11.07
N ALA A 276 -46.43 -5.67 -12.03
CA ALA A 276 -44.98 -5.46 -11.99
C ALA A 276 -44.57 -4.70 -10.72
N LYS A 277 -45.28 -3.64 -10.34
CA LYS A 277 -44.99 -2.89 -9.11
C LYS A 277 -45.09 -3.75 -7.85
N LYS A 278 -46.12 -4.61 -7.75
CA LYS A 278 -46.27 -5.53 -6.61
C LYS A 278 -45.19 -6.60 -6.58
N LEU A 279 -44.86 -7.20 -7.73
CA LEU A 279 -43.79 -8.20 -7.81
C LEU A 279 -42.41 -7.61 -7.51
N LYS A 280 -42.12 -6.37 -7.95
CA LYS A 280 -40.88 -5.67 -7.60
C LYS A 280 -40.78 -5.39 -6.10
N ALA A 281 -41.88 -4.97 -5.48
CA ALA A 281 -41.93 -4.78 -4.03
C ALA A 281 -41.67 -6.09 -3.28
N ALA A 282 -42.26 -7.21 -3.73
CA ALA A 282 -42.00 -8.52 -3.16
C ALA A 282 -40.54 -8.94 -3.32
N LEU A 283 -39.96 -8.77 -4.52
CA LEU A 283 -38.55 -9.07 -4.79
C LEU A 283 -37.59 -8.26 -3.91
N THR A 284 -37.92 -7.00 -3.65
CA THR A 284 -37.14 -6.12 -2.76
C THR A 284 -37.26 -6.57 -1.29
N THR A 285 -38.42 -7.09 -0.90
CA THR A 285 -38.68 -7.56 0.47
C THR A 285 -37.90 -8.83 0.79
N ILE A 286 -37.75 -9.73 -0.18
CA ILE A 286 -37.00 -11.00 -0.03
C ILE A 286 -35.49 -10.84 -0.28
N HIS A 287 -35.02 -9.61 -0.50
CA HIS A 287 -33.62 -9.36 -0.84
C HIS A 287 -32.73 -9.58 0.40
N THR A 288 -31.78 -10.50 0.28
CA THR A 288 -30.78 -10.81 1.31
C THR A 288 -29.37 -10.67 0.72
N ASN A 289 -28.34 -10.72 1.55
CA ASN A 289 -26.94 -10.75 1.07
C ASN A 289 -26.62 -11.93 0.12
N ALA A 290 -27.47 -12.96 0.11
CA ALA A 290 -27.35 -14.13 -0.76
C ALA A 290 -28.19 -14.03 -2.06
N THR A 291 -29.01 -12.98 -2.21
CA THR A 291 -29.86 -12.79 -3.38
C THR A 291 -29.04 -12.19 -4.54
N PRO A 292 -29.00 -12.83 -5.73
CA PRO A 292 -28.31 -12.27 -6.88
C PRO A 292 -28.87 -10.91 -7.29
N PRO A 293 -28.05 -10.01 -7.85
CA PRO A 293 -28.54 -8.74 -8.37
C PRO A 293 -29.50 -8.97 -9.55
N GLY A 294 -30.54 -8.13 -9.65
CA GLY A 294 -31.46 -8.10 -10.79
C GLY A 294 -32.84 -7.52 -10.45
N ASP A 295 -33.56 -7.10 -11.48
CA ASP A 295 -34.93 -6.58 -11.39
C ASP A 295 -35.88 -7.31 -12.37
N ILE A 296 -37.17 -7.03 -12.27
CA ILE A 296 -38.21 -7.45 -13.21
C ILE A 296 -38.19 -6.53 -14.42
N ARG A 297 -37.94 -7.11 -15.59
CA ARG A 297 -37.92 -6.41 -16.88
C ARG A 297 -39.32 -6.21 -17.44
N SER A 298 -40.13 -7.27 -17.48
CA SER A 298 -41.48 -7.22 -18.05
C SER A 298 -42.43 -8.23 -17.38
N VAL A 299 -43.73 -7.93 -17.44
CA VAL A 299 -44.80 -8.80 -16.91
C VAL A 299 -45.91 -8.88 -17.94
N THR A 300 -46.31 -10.10 -18.28
CA THR A 300 -47.37 -10.38 -19.26
C THR A 300 -48.41 -11.31 -18.65
N SER A 301 -49.66 -10.86 -18.57
CA SER A 301 -50.80 -11.69 -18.18
C SER A 301 -51.33 -12.50 -19.36
N LEU A 302 -51.59 -13.79 -19.13
CA LEU A 302 -52.18 -14.73 -20.09
C LEU A 302 -53.70 -14.79 -19.94
N HIS A 303 -54.40 -15.16 -21.00
CA HIS A 303 -55.86 -15.25 -21.04
C HIS A 303 -56.45 -16.25 -20.03
N ASN A 304 -55.67 -17.25 -19.62
CA ASN A 304 -56.04 -18.24 -18.61
C ASN A 304 -55.77 -17.79 -17.16
N GLY A 305 -55.38 -16.53 -16.96
CA GLY A 305 -55.02 -15.99 -15.65
C GLY A 305 -53.58 -16.26 -15.22
N GLY A 306 -52.77 -16.97 -16.03
CA GLY A 306 -51.35 -17.14 -15.80
C GLY A 306 -50.57 -15.83 -15.94
N ILE A 307 -49.41 -15.73 -15.29
CA ILE A 307 -48.52 -14.56 -15.39
C ILE A 307 -47.13 -15.03 -15.80
N VAL A 308 -46.59 -14.42 -16.84
CA VAL A 308 -45.19 -14.60 -17.27
C VAL A 308 -44.39 -13.40 -16.79
N VAL A 309 -43.31 -13.64 -16.07
CA VAL A 309 -42.40 -12.61 -15.54
C VAL A 309 -41.04 -12.78 -16.20
N GLU A 310 -40.58 -11.74 -16.89
CA GLU A 310 -39.23 -11.68 -17.45
C GLU A 310 -38.30 -10.98 -16.46
N LEU A 311 -37.20 -11.63 -16.11
CA LEU A 311 -36.19 -11.12 -15.19
C LEU A 311 -34.99 -10.58 -15.97
N GLU A 312 -34.32 -9.59 -15.42
CA GLU A 312 -33.17 -8.94 -16.07
C GLU A 312 -31.98 -9.89 -16.25
N PHE A 313 -31.74 -10.77 -15.27
CA PHE A 313 -30.60 -11.70 -15.28
C PHE A 313 -31.02 -13.16 -15.05
N LYS A 314 -30.34 -14.08 -15.75
CA LYS A 314 -30.54 -15.53 -15.62
C LYS A 314 -30.22 -16.04 -14.21
N CYS A 315 -29.22 -15.49 -13.53
CA CYS A 315 -28.85 -15.90 -12.17
C CYS A 315 -29.99 -15.70 -11.16
N LEU A 316 -30.76 -14.60 -11.28
CA LEU A 316 -31.93 -14.34 -10.45
C LEU A 316 -33.04 -15.36 -10.73
N ALA A 317 -33.29 -15.69 -11.99
CA ALA A 317 -34.26 -16.71 -12.38
C ALA A 317 -33.89 -18.10 -11.82
N SER A 318 -32.62 -18.50 -11.96
CA SER A 318 -32.10 -19.75 -11.38
C SER A 318 -32.20 -19.77 -9.86
N TRP A 319 -31.93 -18.64 -9.20
CA TRP A 319 -32.03 -18.51 -7.75
C TRP A 319 -33.49 -18.60 -7.25
N LEU A 320 -34.44 -17.91 -7.89
CA LEU A 320 -35.87 -18.01 -7.56
C LEU A 320 -36.41 -19.43 -7.77
N GLY A 321 -35.85 -20.18 -8.72
CA GLY A 321 -36.17 -21.60 -8.94
C GLY A 321 -35.55 -22.56 -7.91
N SER A 322 -34.54 -22.12 -7.16
CA SER A 322 -33.87 -22.92 -6.14
C SER A 322 -34.72 -23.07 -4.86
N THR A 323 -34.39 -24.05 -4.02
CA THR A 323 -35.08 -24.25 -2.73
C THR A 323 -35.02 -23.01 -1.85
N ALA A 324 -33.87 -22.32 -1.79
CA ALA A 324 -33.69 -21.10 -0.99
C ALA A 324 -34.58 -19.95 -1.47
N GLY A 325 -34.66 -19.75 -2.79
CA GLY A 325 -35.53 -18.73 -3.38
C GLY A 325 -37.01 -19.03 -3.14
N LYS A 326 -37.43 -20.30 -3.30
CA LYS A 326 -38.81 -20.73 -3.05
C LYS A 326 -39.22 -20.55 -1.58
N THR A 327 -38.37 -20.95 -0.64
CA THR A 327 -38.67 -20.79 0.80
C THR A 327 -38.86 -19.33 1.22
N LEU A 328 -38.15 -18.40 0.56
CA LEU A 328 -38.31 -16.97 0.81
C LEU A 328 -39.56 -16.37 0.14
N LEU A 329 -40.07 -16.99 -0.92
CA LEU A 329 -41.32 -16.60 -1.58
C LEU A 329 -42.57 -17.15 -0.88
N GLU A 330 -42.43 -18.26 -0.17
CA GLU A 330 -43.51 -18.94 0.56
C GLU A 330 -43.68 -18.46 2.01
N GLY A 331 -42.69 -17.76 2.56
CA GLY A 331 -42.69 -17.19 3.91
C GLY A 331 -43.18 -15.76 3.98
#